data_AF-A0ABD5TTR3-F1
#
_entry.id   AF-A0ABD5TTR3-F1
#
_cell.length_a   1.000
_cell.length_b   1.000
_cell.length_c   1.000
_cell.angle_alpha   90.00
_cell.angle_beta   90.00
_cell.angle_gamma   90.00
#
_symmetry.space_group_name_H-M   'P 1'
#
loop_
_entity.id
_entity.type
_entity.pdbx_description
1 polymer ?
#
loop_
_entity_poly.entity_id
_entity_poly.type
_entity_poly.pdbx_seq_one_letter_code
_entity_poly.pdbx_strand_id
1 'polypeptide(L)'
;MSDSDTGPVAVPRQVHCELVTMRQMGTHDMLSEEVLDGLAEYNFDAARQWVLEHPDEYVRALDEGTTVKAGGDADTSSERA
;
A
#
# COMPACT_ATOMS: atom_id res chain seq x y z
N MET A 1 19.24 -2.69 -22.00
CA MET A 1 18.89 -3.11 -20.64
C MET A 1 18.52 -1.84 -19.92
N SER A 2 17.24 -1.55 -19.78
CA SER A 2 16.79 -0.37 -19.03
C SER A 2 16.52 -0.86 -17.63
N ASP A 3 17.28 -0.33 -16.65
CA ASP A 3 17.06 -0.49 -15.22
C ASP A 3 15.57 -0.53 -14.93
N SER A 4 15.08 -1.67 -14.44
CA SER A 4 13.79 -1.73 -13.79
C SER A 4 13.90 -0.80 -12.59
N ASP A 5 13.36 0.39 -12.72
CA ASP A 5 13.17 1.38 -11.66
C ASP A 5 12.11 0.82 -10.70
N THR A 6 12.42 -0.31 -10.06
CA THR A 6 11.64 -0.93 -9.01
C THR A 6 11.92 -0.21 -7.70
N GLY A 7 11.80 1.12 -7.74
CA GLY A 7 11.75 1.95 -6.54
C GLY A 7 10.58 1.53 -5.64
N PRO A 8 10.68 1.82 -4.34
CA PRO A 8 9.62 1.53 -3.38
C PRO A 8 8.33 2.26 -3.77
N VAL A 9 7.21 1.53 -3.74
CA VAL A 9 5.89 2.05 -4.07
C VAL A 9 5.48 3.10 -3.03
N ALA A 10 5.23 4.33 -3.48
CA ALA A 10 4.79 5.42 -2.62
C ALA A 10 3.26 5.37 -2.45
N VAL A 11 2.76 4.46 -1.61
CA VAL A 11 1.33 4.38 -1.31
C VAL A 11 0.94 5.55 -0.38
N PRO A 12 -0.09 6.35 -0.73
CA PRO A 12 -0.60 7.37 0.18
C PRO A 12 -1.02 6.75 1.52
N ARG A 13 -0.73 7.44 2.64
CA ARG A 13 -1.00 6.91 3.99
C ARG A 13 -2.46 6.49 4.18
N GLN A 14 -3.40 7.27 3.66
CA GLN A 14 -4.82 6.95 3.73
C GLN A 14 -5.15 5.65 3.01
N VAL A 15 -4.70 5.52 1.76
CA VAL A 15 -4.85 4.30 0.94
C VAL A 15 -4.27 3.08 1.66
N HIS A 16 -3.08 3.22 2.25
CA HIS A 16 -2.46 2.15 3.02
C HIS A 16 -3.33 1.72 4.22
N CYS A 17 -3.83 2.67 5.02
CA CYS A 17 -4.69 2.35 6.16
C CYS A 17 -5.96 1.61 5.75
N GLU A 18 -6.59 2.04 4.65
CA GLU A 18 -7.80 1.41 4.10
C GLU A 18 -7.52 -0.01 3.59
N LEU A 19 -6.44 -0.20 2.82
CA LEU A 19 -6.02 -1.54 2.34
C LEU A 19 -5.64 -2.49 3.48
N VAL A 20 -4.95 -2.01 4.51
CA VAL A 20 -4.64 -2.80 5.70
C VAL A 20 -5.91 -3.17 6.47
N THR A 21 -6.86 -2.25 6.56
CA THR A 21 -8.16 -2.51 7.22
C THR A 21 -8.91 -3.62 6.48
N MET A 22 -8.97 -3.57 5.14
CA MET A 22 -9.53 -4.65 4.32
C MET A 22 -8.84 -6.01 4.57
N ARG A 23 -7.50 -6.02 4.57
CA ARG A 23 -6.75 -7.25 4.85
C ARG A 23 -7.04 -7.81 6.25
N GLN A 24 -7.16 -6.97 7.27
CA GLN A 24 -7.50 -7.40 8.63
C GLN A 24 -8.92 -7.96 8.75
N MET A 25 -9.83 -7.56 7.87
CA MET A 25 -11.19 -8.11 7.79
C MET A 25 -11.24 -9.45 7.03
N GLY A 26 -10.10 -9.93 6.50
CA GLY A 26 -10.02 -11.20 5.78
C GLY A 26 -10.66 -11.16 4.39
N THR A 27 -10.89 -9.97 3.84
CA THR A 27 -11.54 -9.78 2.54
C THR A 27 -10.55 -9.69 1.38
N HIS A 28 -9.23 -9.62 1.62
CA HIS A 28 -8.23 -9.35 0.58
C HIS A 28 -6.98 -10.22 0.68
N ASP A 29 -7.05 -11.40 0.07
CA ASP A 29 -5.87 -12.24 -0.18
C ASP A 29 -5.43 -12.26 -1.65
N MET A 30 -6.26 -11.84 -2.62
CA MET A 30 -5.89 -11.84 -4.05
C MET A 30 -6.55 -10.71 -4.84
N LEU A 31 -5.93 -10.36 -5.97
CA LEU A 31 -6.48 -9.49 -7.03
C LEU A 31 -7.73 -10.14 -7.65
N SER A 32 -8.90 -9.88 -7.08
CA SER A 32 -10.19 -10.16 -7.69
C SER A 32 -11.01 -8.88 -7.82
N GLU A 33 -12.03 -8.86 -8.67
CA GLU A 33 -13.02 -7.77 -8.72
C GLU A 33 -13.63 -7.50 -7.32
N GLU A 34 -13.62 -8.52 -6.45
CA GLU A 34 -14.05 -8.43 -5.05
C GLU A 34 -13.22 -7.43 -4.24
N VAL A 35 -12.01 -7.07 -4.70
CA VAL A 35 -11.21 -6.01 -4.08
C VAL A 35 -11.88 -4.66 -4.22
N LEU A 36 -12.26 -4.30 -5.43
CA LEU A 36 -12.88 -3.01 -5.72
C LEU A 36 -14.30 -2.94 -5.14
N ASP A 37 -15.02 -4.05 -5.15
CA ASP A 37 -16.34 -4.16 -4.55
C ASP A 37 -16.27 -4.05 -3.02
N GLY A 38 -15.30 -4.70 -2.38
CA GLY A 38 -15.05 -4.54 -0.96
C GLY A 38 -14.66 -3.11 -0.60
N LEU A 39 -13.75 -2.49 -1.34
CA LEU A 39 -13.38 -1.09 -1.11
C LEU A 39 -14.59 -0.15 -1.27
N ALA A 40 -15.48 -0.42 -2.23
CA ALA A 40 -16.73 0.31 -2.38
C ALA A 40 -17.70 0.07 -1.22
N GLU A 41 -17.83 -1.17 -0.73
CA GLU A 41 -18.70 -1.55 0.39
C GLU A 41 -18.34 -0.79 1.67
N TYR A 42 -17.04 -0.61 1.93
CA TYR A 42 -16.54 0.11 3.11
C TYR A 42 -16.33 1.62 2.90
N ASN A 43 -16.73 2.18 1.74
CA ASN A 43 -16.49 3.57 1.34
C ASN A 43 -15.00 3.99 1.38
N PHE A 44 -14.10 3.07 1.05
CA PHE A 44 -12.68 3.33 0.90
C PHE A 44 -12.37 3.87 -0.51
N ASP A 45 -12.98 5.02 -0.83
CA ASP A 45 -12.91 5.61 -2.17
C ASP A 45 -11.49 6.00 -2.57
N ALA A 46 -10.66 6.44 -1.61
CA ALA A 46 -9.27 6.81 -1.89
C ALA A 46 -8.45 5.59 -2.30
N ALA A 47 -8.53 4.48 -1.55
CA ALA A 47 -7.90 3.23 -1.92
C ALA A 47 -8.46 2.67 -3.24
N ARG A 48 -9.78 2.72 -3.44
CA ARG A 48 -10.42 2.27 -4.68
C ARG A 48 -9.91 3.03 -5.89
N GLN A 49 -9.86 4.36 -5.82
CA GLN A 49 -9.35 5.21 -6.88
C GLN A 49 -7.87 4.94 -7.14
N TRP A 50 -7.06 4.82 -6.09
CA TRP A 50 -5.64 4.56 -6.23
C TRP A 50 -5.35 3.20 -6.88
N VAL A 51 -6.09 2.14 -6.52
CA VAL A 51 -5.95 0.81 -7.15
C VAL A 51 -6.30 0.84 -8.64
N LEU A 52 -7.30 1.64 -9.03
CA LEU A 52 -7.69 1.82 -10.44
C LEU A 52 -6.63 2.61 -11.23
N GLU A 53 -6.01 3.61 -10.61
CA GLU A 53 -4.99 4.46 -11.24
C GLU A 53 -3.61 3.78 -11.29
N HIS A 54 -3.30 2.93 -10.30
CA HIS A 54 -1.98 2.31 -10.10
C HIS A 54 -2.07 0.78 -9.88
N PRO A 55 -2.63 0.00 -10.82
CA PRO A 55 -2.84 -1.44 -10.63
C PRO A 55 -1.53 -2.21 -10.45
N ASP A 56 -0.47 -1.87 -11.19
CA ASP A 56 0.83 -2.54 -11.10
C ASP A 56 1.53 -2.28 -9.75
N GLU A 57 1.38 -1.07 -9.21
CA GLU A 57 1.90 -0.70 -7.90
C GLU A 57 1.15 -1.39 -6.77
N TYR A 58 -0.16 -1.57 -6.91
CA TYR A 58 -0.97 -2.34 -5.98
C TYR A 58 -0.54 -3.81 -5.93
N VAL A 59 -0.31 -4.44 -7.09
CA VAL A 59 0.20 -5.83 -7.17
C VAL A 59 1.54 -5.94 -6.43
N ARG A 60 2.46 -5.02 -6.72
CA ARG A 60 3.77 -4.99 -6.04
C ARG A 60 3.65 -4.78 -4.54
N ALA A 61 2.74 -3.92 -4.09
CA ALA A 61 2.48 -3.70 -2.66
C ALA A 61 1.90 -4.94 -1.94
N LEU A 62 1.18 -5.81 -2.66
CA LEU A 62 0.72 -7.10 -2.12
C LEU A 62 1.87 -8.11 -1.99
N ASP A 63 2.73 -8.20 -3.02
CA ASP A 63 3.87 -9.14 -3.09
C ASP A 63 4.99 -8.78 -2.10
N GLU A 64 5.32 -7.49 -1.98
CA GLU A 64 6.33 -6.99 -1.05
C GLU A 64 5.80 -6.88 0.39
N GLY A 65 4.47 -7.01 0.57
CA GLY A 65 3.74 -6.75 1.80
C GLY A 65 3.68 -5.24 2.08
N THR A 66 2.49 -4.65 2.15
CA THR A 66 2.24 -3.20 2.19
C THR A 66 3.14 -2.51 3.23
N THR A 67 4.31 -2.04 2.80
CA THR A 67 5.30 -1.45 3.69
C THR A 67 5.31 0.03 3.43
N VAL A 68 4.88 0.79 4.43
CA VAL A 68 5.00 2.24 4.43
C VAL A 68 6.49 2.57 4.33
N LYS A 69 6.92 3.30 3.28
CA LYS A 69 8.08 4.19 3.46
C LYS A 69 7.62 5.32 4.35
N ALA A 70 7.66 5.09 5.67
CA ALA A 70 7.71 6.20 6.60
C ALA A 70 8.89 7.07 6.17
N GLY A 71 8.65 8.37 5.94
CA GLY A 71 9.71 9.31 5.61
C GLY A 71 10.90 9.10 6.56
N GLY A 72 12.10 9.16 5.99
CA GLY A 72 13.32 8.80 6.69
C GLY A 72 13.50 9.57 7.99
N ASP A 73 13.53 8.85 9.10
CA ASP A 73 14.23 9.29 10.30
C ASP A 73 15.69 8.88 10.14
N ALA A 74 16.45 9.75 9.48
CA ALA A 74 17.90 9.76 9.61
C ALA A 74 18.27 10.24 11.02
N ASP A 75 18.97 9.37 11.75
CA ASP A 75 19.98 9.63 12.78
C ASP A 75 19.86 10.91 13.62
N THR A 76 19.62 10.74 14.93
CA THR A 76 20.56 11.31 15.91
C THR A 76 20.75 10.32 17.06
N SER A 77 21.81 9.52 16.90
CA SER A 77 22.79 9.20 17.94
C SER A 77 22.32 9.17 19.39
N SER A 78 22.24 7.94 19.91
CA SER A 78 22.33 7.65 21.33
C SER A 78 23.71 8.08 21.85
N GLU A 79 23.80 9.21 22.56
CA GLU A 79 24.95 9.50 23.41
C GLU A 79 24.46 9.74 24.85
N ARG A 80 24.50 8.67 25.65
CA ARG A 80 24.59 8.75 27.11
C ARG A 80 26.02 8.40 27.48
N ALA A 81 26.80 9.40 27.85
CA ALA A 81 27.97 9.28 28.72
C ALA A 81 28.09 10.56 29.55
#